data_AF-A0A2H1W7Y5-F1
#
_entry.id   AF-A0A2H1W7Y5-F1
#
_cell.length_a   1.000
_cell.length_b   1.000
_cell.length_c   1.000
_cell.angle_alpha   90.00
_cell.angle_beta   90.00
_cell.angle_gamma   90.00
#
_symmetry.space_group_name_H-M   'P 1'
#
loop_
_entity.id
_entity.type
_entity.pdbx_description
1 polymer ?
#
loop_
_entity_poly.entity_id
_entity_poly.type
_entity_poly.pdbx_seq_one_letter_code
_entity_poly.pdbx_strand_id
1 'polypeptide(L)'
;MSKRHLLSRTIQLVGRSSRNICLTSIKIMEPKVNLKQDPAFVEIQKFYDANADKINIQQLFKEDADRFNKFSLRIPTPNDGDILLDYSKNRINEQVWSLLLNLAKSRNVEKARDAMFSGEKINFTEDRAVLHIALRNRQNRPILVGGKDVTPDVNAVLAHMKEFSGQVISGQWKGYTGKPITDVINIGIGGSDLGPLMVTEALKPYANQLKVHFVSNIDGTHLAEVLKRLNPETALFIIASKTFTTQETITNATSAKTWFLEAAKDPSAVAKHFVALSTNAEKVTAFGIDPNNMFGFWDWVGGRYSLWSAIGLSISLYIGYDNFEKLLEGASFMDQHFTTAPLEKNAPVILALLGVWYSNFYGAETHALLPYDQYLHRFAAYFQQGDMESNGKYVTRSGAQVDYSTGPIVWGEPGTNGQHAFYQLIHQGTRLIPCDFIAPAQTHNPISNGVHHKILLANFLAQTEALMKGKTADEAKAELEKSGMAADAVAKILPHKVFKGNRPTNSIVVKKVTPFTLGALIDNASVKVRVHRPASYASHAMDFSLSCQSCIETHMTVSTEPHRTIRAMRPIRPMHAMLPMRAMRLIRAIRVMRPIRAMRMIRPIRVMRPIRAI
;
A
#
# COMPACT_ATOMS: atom_id res chain seq x y z
N MET A 1 -22.73 -65.95 44.22
CA MET A 1 -23.84 -65.19 43.58
C MET A 1 -23.49 -63.71 43.73
N SER A 2 -23.36 -62.82 42.75
CA SER A 2 -23.68 -62.78 41.32
C SER A 2 -22.65 -61.83 40.66
N LYS A 3 -22.34 -62.10 39.40
CA LYS A 3 -21.22 -61.56 38.61
C LYS A 3 -21.40 -60.07 38.27
N ARG A 4 -20.38 -59.24 38.57
CA ARG A 4 -19.64 -58.36 37.63
C ARG A 4 -18.81 -57.32 38.40
N HIS A 5 -17.67 -57.77 38.92
CA HIS A 5 -16.46 -56.98 39.08
C HIS A 5 -15.46 -57.52 38.06
N LEU A 6 -14.97 -56.68 37.15
CA LEU A 6 -13.56 -56.54 36.77
C LEU A 6 -13.43 -55.59 35.56
N LEU A 7 -12.40 -54.74 35.60
CA LEU A 7 -11.98 -53.67 34.67
C LEU A 7 -12.78 -52.36 34.80
N SER A 8 -12.47 -51.46 35.75
CA SER A 8 -11.22 -50.74 36.05
C SER A 8 -10.77 -49.75 34.97
N ARG A 9 -10.95 -48.47 35.33
CA ARG A 9 -10.10 -47.29 35.06
C ARG A 9 -10.09 -46.68 33.65
N THR A 10 -10.21 -45.35 33.70
CA THR A 10 -9.93 -44.32 32.68
C THR A 10 -11.18 -43.78 32.00
N ILE A 11 -11.33 -42.44 32.03
CA ILE A 11 -12.36 -41.58 31.41
C ILE A 11 -13.49 -41.16 32.38
N GLN A 12 -13.26 -40.05 33.10
CA GLN A 12 -14.18 -38.90 33.21
C GLN A 12 -13.62 -37.88 34.20
N LEU A 13 -12.78 -36.98 33.70
CA LEU A 13 -12.35 -35.75 34.37
C LEU A 13 -12.32 -34.62 33.33
N VAL A 14 -13.48 -34.22 32.81
CA VAL A 14 -13.65 -32.92 32.14
C VAL A 14 -15.10 -32.46 32.31
N GLY A 15 -15.34 -31.59 33.28
CA GLY A 15 -16.63 -30.94 33.45
C GLY A 15 -16.58 -29.90 34.57
N ARG A 16 -16.69 -28.63 34.18
CA ARG A 16 -16.84 -27.41 35.01
C ARG A 16 -15.56 -26.73 35.49
N SER A 17 -15.09 -25.78 34.67
CA SER A 17 -14.47 -24.54 35.16
C SER A 17 -14.88 -23.44 34.18
N SER A 18 -16.05 -22.85 34.42
CA SER A 18 -16.47 -21.58 33.83
C SER A 18 -15.54 -20.49 34.33
N ARG A 19 -14.50 -20.14 33.55
CA ARG A 19 -13.73 -18.93 33.82
C ARG A 19 -14.51 -17.74 33.27
N ASN A 20 -15.10 -16.99 34.18
CA ASN A 20 -15.45 -15.60 33.96
C ASN A 20 -14.24 -14.88 33.38
N ILE A 21 -14.29 -14.56 32.09
CA ILE A 21 -13.42 -13.54 31.52
C ILE A 21 -13.89 -12.25 32.18
N CYS A 22 -13.11 -11.76 33.14
CA CYS A 22 -13.25 -10.42 33.65
C CYS A 22 -13.04 -9.47 32.47
N LEU A 23 -14.14 -8.96 31.90
CA LEU A 23 -14.15 -7.83 30.99
C LEU A 23 -13.67 -6.62 31.79
N THR A 24 -12.36 -6.50 32.01
CA THR A 24 -11.74 -5.21 32.27
C THR A 24 -12.17 -4.30 31.14
N SER A 25 -12.96 -3.28 31.50
CA SER A 25 -13.57 -2.29 30.62
C SER A 25 -12.58 -1.85 29.53
N ILE A 26 -12.70 -2.39 28.32
CA ILE A 26 -12.00 -1.86 27.16
C ILE A 26 -12.49 -0.41 27.06
N LYS A 27 -11.59 0.55 27.20
CA LYS A 27 -11.89 1.97 26.97
C LYS A 27 -12.06 2.14 25.45
N ILE A 28 -13.20 1.66 24.93
CA ILE A 28 -13.55 1.82 23.52
C ILE A 28 -13.77 3.32 23.32
N MET A 29 -13.06 3.95 22.37
CA MET A 29 -13.38 5.32 21.96
C MET A 29 -14.88 5.41 21.70
N GLU A 30 -15.55 6.42 22.26
CA GLU A 30 -17.01 6.52 22.22
C GLU A 30 -17.59 6.26 20.82
N PRO A 31 -18.64 5.43 20.71
CA PRO A 31 -19.29 5.17 19.45
C PRO A 31 -19.82 6.49 18.87
N LYS A 32 -19.42 6.81 17.65
CA LYS A 32 -19.92 8.00 16.95
C LYS A 32 -21.31 7.70 16.38
N VAL A 33 -22.17 8.72 16.38
CA VAL A 33 -23.44 8.72 15.61
C VAL A 33 -23.15 8.33 14.16
N ASN A 34 -24.06 7.61 13.51
CA ASN A 34 -23.96 7.26 12.09
C ASN A 34 -23.72 8.54 11.27
N LEU A 35 -22.84 8.48 10.26
CA LEU A 35 -22.46 9.65 9.47
C LEU A 35 -23.68 10.38 8.85
N LYS A 36 -24.65 9.64 8.30
CA LYS A 36 -25.86 10.21 7.69
C LYS A 36 -26.82 10.84 8.70
N GLN A 37 -26.67 10.52 9.98
CA GLN A 37 -27.46 11.09 11.08
C GLN A 37 -26.76 12.28 11.74
N ASP A 38 -25.52 12.57 11.36
CA ASP A 38 -24.78 13.73 11.86
C ASP A 38 -25.43 15.03 11.35
N PRO A 39 -25.81 15.99 12.22
CA PRO A 39 -26.46 17.22 11.78
C PRO A 39 -25.65 17.97 10.72
N ALA A 40 -24.32 17.99 10.82
CA ALA A 40 -23.47 18.65 9.82
C ALA A 40 -23.53 17.95 8.46
N PHE A 41 -23.65 16.61 8.44
CA PHE A 41 -23.82 15.85 7.21
C PHE A 41 -25.19 16.12 6.57
N VAL A 42 -26.26 16.16 7.39
CA VAL A 42 -27.62 16.46 6.93
C VAL A 42 -27.69 17.86 6.28
N GLU A 43 -27.01 18.86 6.85
CA GLU A 43 -26.94 20.19 6.26
C GLU A 43 -26.17 20.21 4.92
N ILE A 44 -25.09 19.44 4.79
CA ILE A 44 -24.42 19.27 3.49
C ILE A 44 -25.36 18.61 2.48
N GLN A 45 -26.11 17.57 2.89
CA GLN A 45 -27.06 16.88 2.01
C GLN A 45 -28.14 17.83 1.50
N LYS A 46 -28.75 18.64 2.38
CA LYS A 46 -29.74 19.66 1.99
C LYS A 46 -29.14 20.66 0.99
N PHE A 47 -27.91 21.12 1.25
CA PHE A 47 -27.22 22.02 0.33
C PHE A 47 -26.97 21.36 -1.03
N TYR A 48 -26.49 20.12 -1.04
CA TYR A 48 -26.22 19.33 -2.24
C TYR A 48 -27.48 19.18 -3.07
N ASP A 49 -28.58 18.72 -2.47
CA ASP A 49 -29.86 18.49 -3.16
C ASP A 49 -30.41 19.77 -3.82
N ALA A 50 -30.16 20.93 -3.23
CA ALA A 50 -30.64 22.21 -3.73
C ALA A 50 -29.71 22.90 -4.76
N ASN A 51 -28.42 22.56 -4.79
CA ASN A 51 -27.41 23.36 -5.50
C ASN A 51 -26.36 22.57 -6.32
N ALA A 52 -26.24 21.25 -6.18
CA ALA A 52 -25.12 20.50 -6.75
C ALA A 52 -25.02 20.56 -8.28
N ASP A 53 -26.15 20.70 -8.97
CA ASP A 53 -26.29 20.84 -10.42
C ASP A 53 -25.85 22.23 -10.92
N LYS A 54 -25.93 23.25 -10.06
CA LYS A 54 -25.53 24.64 -10.35
C LYS A 54 -24.02 24.87 -10.17
N ILE A 55 -23.31 23.97 -9.50
CA ILE A 55 -21.87 24.11 -9.25
C ILE A 55 -21.08 23.76 -10.52
N ASN A 56 -20.57 24.80 -11.17
CA ASN A 56 -19.70 24.67 -12.33
C ASN A 56 -18.34 25.32 -12.05
N ILE A 57 -17.26 24.54 -12.13
CA ILE A 57 -15.91 25.01 -11.80
C ILE A 57 -15.51 26.22 -12.67
N GLN A 58 -15.77 26.18 -13.98
CA GLN A 58 -15.42 27.28 -14.89
C GLN A 58 -16.14 28.57 -14.51
N GLN A 59 -17.42 28.49 -14.13
CA GLN A 59 -18.19 29.65 -13.69
C GLN A 59 -17.65 30.20 -12.37
N LEU A 60 -17.29 29.33 -11.41
CA LEU A 60 -16.70 29.74 -10.14
C LEU A 60 -15.39 30.52 -10.32
N PHE A 61 -14.57 30.19 -11.33
CA PHE A 61 -13.36 30.97 -11.66
C PHE A 61 -13.67 32.32 -12.34
N LYS A 62 -14.80 32.44 -13.06
CA LYS A 62 -15.23 33.71 -13.66
C LYS A 62 -15.77 34.67 -12.61
N GLU A 63 -16.47 34.15 -11.62
CA GLU A 63 -17.10 34.92 -10.54
C GLU A 63 -16.10 35.36 -9.48
N ASP A 64 -14.99 34.63 -9.30
CA ASP A 64 -13.97 34.93 -8.30
C ASP A 64 -12.56 34.83 -8.91
N ALA A 65 -12.00 35.98 -9.29
CA ALA A 65 -10.65 36.06 -9.84
C ALA A 65 -9.55 35.66 -8.83
N ASP A 66 -9.85 35.70 -7.52
CA ASP A 66 -8.92 35.33 -6.44
C ASP A 66 -9.07 33.86 -6.00
N ARG A 67 -9.94 33.09 -6.68
CA ARG A 67 -10.26 31.71 -6.33
C ARG A 67 -9.05 30.81 -6.14
N PHE A 68 -8.01 30.95 -6.96
CA PHE A 68 -6.79 30.17 -6.80
C PHE A 68 -6.15 30.42 -5.43
N ASN A 69 -6.04 31.67 -4.99
CA ASN A 69 -5.41 32.00 -3.71
C ASN A 69 -6.25 31.53 -2.53
N LYS A 70 -7.59 31.63 -2.62
CA LYS A 70 -8.51 31.15 -1.59
C LYS A 70 -8.53 29.61 -1.46
N PHE A 71 -8.43 28.91 -2.58
CA PHE A 71 -8.51 27.44 -2.65
C PHE A 71 -7.17 26.81 -3.06
N SER A 72 -6.08 27.35 -2.55
CA SER A 72 -4.76 26.71 -2.58
C SER A 72 -4.07 26.85 -1.23
N LEU A 73 -3.10 25.96 -0.98
CA LEU A 73 -2.28 25.97 0.21
C LEU A 73 -0.82 25.80 -0.20
N ARG A 74 0.03 26.72 0.24
CA ARG A 74 1.49 26.59 0.16
C ARG A 74 2.01 26.16 1.52
N ILE A 75 2.74 25.06 1.55
CA ILE A 75 3.37 24.52 2.76
C ILE A 75 4.88 24.70 2.60
N PRO A 76 5.47 25.73 3.22
CA PRO A 76 6.91 25.96 3.12
C PRO A 76 7.66 24.85 3.86
N THR A 77 8.50 24.12 3.15
CA THR A 77 9.40 23.14 3.76
C THR A 77 10.72 23.80 4.17
N PRO A 78 11.50 23.22 5.09
CA PRO A 78 12.73 23.84 5.57
C PRO A 78 13.76 24.10 4.45
N ASN A 79 13.98 23.11 3.57
CA ASN A 79 15.07 23.14 2.58
C ASN A 79 14.65 22.71 1.16
N ASP A 80 13.45 22.14 0.98
CA ASP A 80 13.02 21.51 -0.27
C ASP A 80 12.05 22.38 -1.08
N GLY A 81 11.82 23.62 -0.64
CA GLY A 81 10.84 24.55 -1.23
C GLY A 81 9.39 24.20 -0.89
N ASP A 82 8.46 25.00 -1.38
CA ASP A 82 7.05 24.80 -1.04
C ASP A 82 6.48 23.51 -1.64
N ILE A 83 5.61 22.86 -0.86
CA ILE A 83 4.59 21.95 -1.39
C ILE A 83 3.35 22.80 -1.67
N LEU A 84 2.97 22.94 -2.93
CA LEU A 84 1.73 23.59 -3.36
C LEU A 84 0.64 22.53 -3.50
N LEU A 85 -0.45 22.71 -2.76
CA LEU A 85 -1.73 22.03 -2.97
C LEU A 85 -2.71 23.03 -3.58
N ASP A 86 -2.94 22.95 -4.88
CA ASP A 86 -4.03 23.65 -5.56
C ASP A 86 -5.26 22.76 -5.61
N TYR A 87 -6.30 23.16 -4.87
CA TYR A 87 -7.60 22.49 -4.84
C TYR A 87 -8.72 23.39 -5.38
N SER A 88 -8.37 24.45 -6.12
CA SER A 88 -9.31 25.43 -6.66
C SER A 88 -10.16 24.89 -7.81
N LYS A 89 -9.67 23.88 -8.53
CA LYS A 89 -10.38 23.18 -9.61
C LYS A 89 -11.31 22.07 -9.11
N ASN A 90 -11.92 22.29 -7.95
CA ASN A 90 -12.93 21.42 -7.35
C ASN A 90 -14.31 22.06 -7.38
N ARG A 91 -15.36 21.23 -7.35
CA ARG A 91 -16.77 21.65 -7.30
C ARG A 91 -17.16 22.12 -5.89
N ILE A 92 -16.50 23.16 -5.40
CA ILE A 92 -16.71 23.74 -4.06
C ILE A 92 -16.71 25.27 -4.13
N ASN A 93 -17.53 25.91 -3.30
CA ASN A 93 -17.47 27.34 -3.00
C ASN A 93 -17.22 27.53 -1.49
N GLU A 94 -17.16 28.77 -1.00
CA GLU A 94 -16.89 29.07 0.41
C GLU A 94 -17.94 28.46 1.36
N GLN A 95 -19.21 28.39 0.92
CA GLN A 95 -20.29 27.78 1.68
C GLN A 95 -20.10 26.26 1.82
N VAL A 96 -19.86 25.55 0.71
CA VAL A 96 -19.56 24.10 0.72
C VAL A 96 -18.34 23.82 1.60
N TRP A 97 -17.30 24.64 1.46
CA TRP A 97 -16.08 24.48 2.23
C TRP A 97 -16.32 24.63 3.74
N SER A 98 -17.08 25.64 4.14
CA SER A 98 -17.49 25.84 5.53
C SER A 98 -18.30 24.68 6.08
N LEU A 99 -19.24 24.13 5.30
CA LEU A 99 -20.03 22.97 5.69
C LEU A 99 -19.17 21.71 5.88
N LEU A 100 -18.22 21.46 4.98
CA LEU A 100 -17.27 20.34 5.10
C LEU A 100 -16.37 20.45 6.34
N LEU A 101 -15.90 21.66 6.66
CA LEU A 101 -15.13 21.91 7.88
C LEU A 101 -15.97 21.69 9.15
N ASN A 102 -17.23 22.11 9.13
CA ASN A 102 -18.16 21.85 10.22
C ASN A 102 -18.41 20.35 10.42
N LEU A 103 -18.47 19.56 9.33
CA LEU A 103 -18.51 18.11 9.42
C LEU A 103 -17.24 17.55 10.08
N ALA A 104 -16.03 17.97 9.68
CA ALA A 104 -14.80 17.51 10.33
C ALA A 104 -14.79 17.77 11.85
N LYS A 105 -15.24 18.97 12.26
CA LYS A 105 -15.38 19.36 13.67
C LYS A 105 -16.42 18.49 14.39
N SER A 106 -17.62 18.35 13.83
CA SER A 106 -18.70 17.49 14.37
C SER A 106 -18.25 16.04 14.54
N ARG A 107 -17.49 15.52 13.57
CA ARG A 107 -16.90 14.19 13.60
C ARG A 107 -15.69 14.07 14.53
N ASN A 108 -15.30 15.11 15.27
CA ASN A 108 -14.19 15.09 16.22
C ASN A 108 -12.88 14.56 15.59
N VAL A 109 -12.53 15.06 14.40
CA VAL A 109 -11.30 14.65 13.69
C VAL A 109 -10.05 14.98 14.51
N GLU A 110 -10.00 16.15 15.14
CA GLU A 110 -8.86 16.59 15.96
C GLU A 110 -8.65 15.68 17.16
N LYS A 111 -9.70 15.36 17.92
CA LYS A 111 -9.62 14.41 19.03
C LYS A 111 -9.13 13.02 18.58
N ALA A 112 -9.59 12.54 17.42
CA ALA A 112 -9.15 11.26 16.88
C ALA A 112 -7.67 11.28 16.40
N ARG A 113 -7.21 12.40 15.86
CA ARG A 113 -5.80 12.65 15.57
C ARG A 113 -4.99 12.61 16.86
N ASP A 114 -5.38 13.38 17.87
CA ASP A 114 -4.60 13.52 19.10
C ASP A 114 -4.51 12.18 19.86
N ALA A 115 -5.58 11.37 19.84
CA ALA A 115 -5.58 9.99 20.33
C ALA A 115 -4.55 9.09 19.60
N MET A 116 -4.39 9.24 18.28
CA MET A 116 -3.36 8.51 17.53
C MET A 116 -1.95 8.94 17.95
N PHE A 117 -1.70 10.25 18.02
CA PHE A 117 -0.37 10.80 18.32
C PHE A 117 0.07 10.57 19.77
N SER A 118 -0.88 10.38 20.68
CA SER A 118 -0.61 10.05 22.09
C SER A 118 -0.45 8.55 22.37
N GLY A 119 -0.63 7.69 21.37
CA GLY A 119 -0.47 6.24 21.52
C GLY A 119 -1.69 5.52 22.09
N GLU A 120 -2.87 6.15 22.08
CA GLU A 120 -4.11 5.46 22.45
C GLU A 120 -4.37 4.27 21.52
N LYS A 121 -5.06 3.25 22.06
CA LYS A 121 -5.40 2.02 21.36
C LYS A 121 -6.59 2.20 20.39
N ILE A 122 -6.42 3.08 19.41
CA ILE A 122 -7.46 3.42 18.43
C ILE A 122 -7.76 2.28 17.43
N ASN A 123 -6.89 1.27 17.34
CA ASN A 123 -7.18 0.02 16.66
C ASN A 123 -7.93 -0.93 17.61
N PHE A 124 -9.19 -0.59 17.87
CA PHE A 124 -10.01 -1.20 18.92
C PHE A 124 -10.33 -2.68 18.69
N THR A 125 -10.33 -3.19 17.45
CA THR A 125 -10.63 -4.62 17.19
C THR A 125 -9.47 -5.54 17.50
N GLU A 126 -8.24 -5.01 17.52
CA GLU A 126 -7.03 -5.77 17.87
C GLU A 126 -6.43 -5.30 19.21
N ASP A 127 -7.06 -4.33 19.88
CA ASP A 127 -6.56 -3.70 21.11
C ASP A 127 -5.12 -3.16 20.97
N ARG A 128 -4.84 -2.46 19.87
CA ARG A 128 -3.50 -1.93 19.52
C ARG A 128 -3.49 -0.42 19.37
N ALA A 129 -2.34 0.18 19.71
CA ALA A 129 -2.00 1.53 19.28
C ALA A 129 -1.76 1.56 17.75
N VAL A 130 -1.71 2.76 17.17
CA VAL A 130 -1.38 2.97 15.75
C VAL A 130 -0.34 4.08 15.65
N LEU A 131 0.92 3.71 15.48
CA LEU A 131 2.03 4.61 15.76
C LEU A 131 3.13 4.63 14.68
N HIS A 132 2.75 4.52 13.41
CA HIS A 132 3.72 4.77 12.32
C HIS A 132 4.38 6.16 12.41
N ILE A 133 3.73 7.12 13.08
CA ILE A 133 4.28 8.45 13.42
C ILE A 133 5.47 8.37 14.39
N ALA A 134 5.53 7.38 15.29
CA ALA A 134 6.63 7.20 16.22
C ALA A 134 7.92 6.77 15.51
N LEU A 135 7.81 6.02 14.40
CA LEU A 135 8.95 5.53 13.59
C LEU A 135 9.78 6.66 12.95
N ARG A 136 9.19 7.85 12.88
CA ARG A 136 9.71 9.04 12.23
C ARG A 136 9.57 10.26 13.12
N ASN A 137 9.50 10.05 14.42
CA ASN A 137 9.45 11.11 15.42
C ASN A 137 10.84 11.74 15.60
N ARG A 138 11.22 12.64 14.70
CA ARG A 138 12.56 13.25 14.68
C ARG A 138 12.80 14.21 15.85
N GLN A 139 11.73 14.65 16.52
CA GLN A 139 11.80 15.46 17.73
C GLN A 139 12.07 14.64 18.99
N ASN A 140 12.06 13.30 18.89
CA ASN A 140 12.24 12.38 20.02
C ASN A 140 11.31 12.69 21.21
N ARG A 141 10.11 13.21 20.94
CA ARG A 141 9.11 13.44 22.00
C ARG A 141 8.63 12.09 22.53
N PRO A 142 8.54 11.87 23.85
CA PRO A 142 8.05 10.60 24.39
C PRO A 142 6.64 10.27 23.87
N ILE A 143 6.44 9.03 23.43
CA ILE A 143 5.13 8.51 23.01
C ILE A 143 4.89 7.23 23.80
N LEU A 144 3.87 7.24 24.65
CA LEU A 144 3.63 6.17 25.61
C LEU A 144 2.66 5.13 25.05
N VAL A 145 3.03 3.86 25.14
CA VAL A 145 2.13 2.72 24.93
C VAL A 145 2.16 1.86 26.17
N GLY A 146 1.03 1.72 26.86
CA GLY A 146 0.97 0.98 28.13
C GLY A 146 1.89 1.57 29.22
N GLY A 147 2.14 2.88 29.19
CA GLY A 147 3.03 3.57 30.13
C GLY A 147 4.52 3.53 29.79
N LYS A 148 4.94 2.81 28.73
CA LYS A 148 6.32 2.76 28.26
C LYS A 148 6.52 3.67 27.04
N ASP A 149 7.55 4.51 27.06
CA ASP A 149 7.97 5.27 25.88
C ASP A 149 8.56 4.33 24.83
N VAL A 150 8.03 4.41 23.60
CA VAL A 150 8.47 3.58 22.47
C VAL A 150 9.66 4.19 21.72
N THR A 151 9.93 5.49 21.92
CA THR A 151 10.95 6.24 21.17
C THR A 151 12.36 5.64 21.29
N PRO A 152 12.84 5.21 22.48
CA PRO A 152 14.16 4.58 22.60
C PRO A 152 14.29 3.29 21.79
N ASP A 153 13.27 2.44 21.81
CA ASP A 153 13.28 1.17 21.07
C ASP A 153 13.27 1.43 19.54
N VAL A 154 12.54 2.44 19.08
CA VAL A 154 12.56 2.92 17.69
C VAL A 154 13.96 3.35 17.27
N ASN A 155 14.59 4.23 18.05
CA ASN A 155 15.91 4.77 17.75
C ASN A 155 16.99 3.69 17.77
N ALA A 156 16.89 2.68 18.64
CA ALA A 156 17.80 1.56 18.67
C ALA A 156 17.77 0.76 17.35
N VAL A 157 16.57 0.47 16.82
CA VAL A 157 16.43 -0.22 15.53
C VAL A 157 16.96 0.63 14.38
N LEU A 158 16.65 1.94 14.37
CA LEU A 158 17.16 2.87 13.36
C LEU A 158 18.70 2.97 13.38
N ALA A 159 19.31 3.04 14.57
CA ALA A 159 20.75 3.02 14.74
C ALA A 159 21.37 1.71 14.20
N HIS A 160 20.74 0.58 14.48
CA HIS A 160 21.17 -0.71 13.95
C HIS A 160 21.05 -0.77 12.41
N MET A 161 19.97 -0.24 11.83
CA MET A 161 19.85 -0.12 10.38
C MET A 161 20.95 0.77 9.78
N LYS A 162 21.30 1.89 10.44
CA LYS A 162 22.38 2.78 10.03
C LYS A 162 23.73 2.05 9.99
N GLU A 163 24.06 1.34 11.06
CA GLU A 163 25.29 0.56 11.16
C GLU A 163 25.35 -0.51 10.07
N PHE A 164 24.32 -1.36 9.99
CA PHE A 164 24.28 -2.46 9.03
C PHE A 164 24.35 -1.96 7.58
N SER A 165 23.54 -0.95 7.23
CA SER A 165 23.58 -0.40 5.88
C SER A 165 24.92 0.25 5.55
N GLY A 166 25.56 0.93 6.51
CA GLY A 166 26.92 1.44 6.36
C GLY A 166 27.96 0.34 6.09
N GLN A 167 27.89 -0.78 6.81
CA GLN A 167 28.79 -1.92 6.60
C GLN A 167 28.61 -2.56 5.22
N VAL A 168 27.37 -2.72 4.75
CA VAL A 168 27.08 -3.31 3.43
C VAL A 168 27.49 -2.36 2.30
N ILE A 169 27.11 -1.08 2.37
CA ILE A 169 27.40 -0.07 1.34
C ILE A 169 28.91 0.19 1.23
N SER A 170 29.64 0.23 2.34
CA SER A 170 31.10 0.39 2.31
C SER A 170 31.84 -0.87 1.81
N GLY A 171 31.14 -2.00 1.71
CA GLY A 171 31.72 -3.29 1.37
C GLY A 171 32.51 -3.92 2.51
N GLN A 172 32.39 -3.43 3.76
CA GLN A 172 32.93 -4.09 4.94
C GLN A 172 32.23 -5.42 5.20
N TRP A 173 30.90 -5.47 5.00
CA TRP A 173 30.15 -6.71 5.03
C TRP A 173 30.54 -7.57 3.81
N LYS A 174 31.07 -8.76 4.08
CA LYS A 174 31.51 -9.69 3.03
C LYS A 174 30.59 -10.89 2.95
N GLY A 175 30.34 -11.35 1.72
CA GLY A 175 29.74 -12.64 1.46
C GLY A 175 30.66 -13.80 1.88
N TYR A 176 30.18 -15.03 1.68
CA TYR A 176 30.85 -16.24 2.16
C TYR A 176 32.23 -16.47 1.52
N THR A 177 32.50 -15.89 0.34
CA THR A 177 33.79 -15.94 -0.35
C THR A 177 34.69 -14.72 -0.10
N GLY A 178 34.29 -13.80 0.79
CA GLY A 178 35.04 -12.59 1.10
C GLY A 178 34.78 -11.41 0.15
N LYS A 179 33.91 -11.57 -0.86
CA LYS A 179 33.50 -10.51 -1.78
C LYS A 179 32.49 -9.54 -1.15
N PRO A 180 32.49 -8.25 -1.50
CA PRO A 180 31.45 -7.33 -1.06
C PRO A 180 30.10 -7.66 -1.72
N ILE A 181 29.01 -7.30 -1.05
CA ILE A 181 27.65 -7.44 -1.57
C ILE A 181 27.42 -6.48 -2.74
N THR A 182 26.75 -6.95 -3.79
CA THR A 182 26.39 -6.15 -4.98
C THR A 182 24.88 -6.06 -5.19
N ASP A 183 24.14 -7.07 -4.72
CA ASP A 183 22.71 -7.20 -4.95
C ASP A 183 21.99 -7.46 -3.62
N VAL A 184 20.91 -6.72 -3.39
CA VAL A 184 20.04 -6.84 -2.22
C VAL A 184 18.66 -7.26 -2.70
N ILE A 185 18.11 -8.33 -2.11
CA ILE A 185 16.85 -8.93 -2.54
C ILE A 185 15.88 -8.89 -1.36
N ASN A 186 14.86 -8.04 -1.46
CA ASN A 186 13.79 -7.99 -0.47
C ASN A 186 12.72 -9.02 -0.81
N ILE A 187 12.52 -10.00 0.07
CA ILE A 187 11.46 -11.00 -0.03
C ILE A 187 10.38 -10.68 1.00
N GLY A 188 9.21 -10.27 0.53
CA GLY A 188 8.08 -9.84 1.36
C GLY A 188 6.83 -9.64 0.51
N ILE A 189 5.64 -9.56 1.11
CA ILE A 189 4.39 -9.34 0.37
C ILE A 189 3.55 -8.22 1.01
N GLY A 190 2.74 -7.54 0.20
CA GLY A 190 1.90 -6.44 0.65
C GLY A 190 2.73 -5.29 1.20
N GLY A 191 2.54 -4.96 2.49
CA GLY A 191 3.23 -3.84 3.13
C GLY A 191 4.74 -4.04 3.28
N SER A 192 5.20 -5.29 3.27
CA SER A 192 6.61 -5.67 3.30
C SER A 192 7.28 -5.62 1.91
N ASP A 193 6.55 -5.20 0.88
CA ASP A 193 7.02 -5.11 -0.51
C ASP A 193 6.73 -3.74 -1.13
N LEU A 194 5.45 -3.35 -1.20
CA LEU A 194 4.99 -2.20 -1.98
C LEU A 194 5.62 -0.87 -1.54
N GLY A 195 5.78 -0.65 -0.23
CA GLY A 195 6.42 0.56 0.31
C GLY A 195 7.89 0.66 -0.08
N PRO A 196 8.72 -0.32 0.32
CA PRO A 196 10.11 -0.41 -0.11
C PRO A 196 10.32 -0.28 -1.62
N LEU A 197 9.58 -1.05 -2.43
CA LEU A 197 9.66 -1.02 -3.89
C LEU A 197 9.35 0.37 -4.45
N MET A 198 8.24 0.97 -4.02
CA MET A 198 7.83 2.29 -4.51
C MET A 198 8.86 3.36 -4.16
N VAL A 199 9.39 3.35 -2.94
CA VAL A 199 10.37 4.35 -2.51
C VAL A 199 11.71 4.20 -3.23
N THR A 200 12.21 2.98 -3.41
CA THR A 200 13.47 2.78 -4.15
C THR A 200 13.32 3.17 -5.63
N GLU A 201 12.17 2.90 -6.25
CA GLU A 201 11.91 3.36 -7.62
C GLU A 201 11.81 4.90 -7.70
N ALA A 202 11.08 5.51 -6.76
CA ALA A 202 10.91 6.97 -6.68
C ALA A 202 12.21 7.74 -6.43
N LEU A 203 13.13 7.15 -5.64
CA LEU A 203 14.39 7.76 -5.22
C LEU A 203 15.60 7.18 -5.95
N LYS A 204 15.40 6.52 -7.09
CA LYS A 204 16.48 6.01 -7.94
C LYS A 204 17.60 7.01 -8.27
N PRO A 205 17.34 8.33 -8.45
CA PRO A 205 18.41 9.32 -8.62
C PRO A 205 19.37 9.45 -7.42
N TYR A 206 18.99 8.94 -6.24
CA TYR A 206 19.77 8.96 -5.00
C TYR A 206 20.41 7.61 -4.69
N ALA A 207 20.32 6.65 -5.61
CA ALA A 207 20.88 5.32 -5.46
C ALA A 207 22.41 5.34 -5.36
N ASN A 208 22.95 4.43 -4.56
CA ASN A 208 24.36 4.09 -4.57
C ASN A 208 24.62 2.91 -5.55
N GLN A 209 25.76 2.21 -5.40
CA GLN A 209 26.17 1.13 -6.29
C GLN A 209 25.40 -0.19 -6.12
N LEU A 210 24.66 -0.37 -5.01
CA LEU A 210 23.90 -1.59 -4.76
C LEU A 210 22.70 -1.68 -5.69
N LYS A 211 22.44 -2.88 -6.19
CA LYS A 211 21.22 -3.19 -6.94
C LYS A 211 20.18 -3.76 -5.98
N VAL A 212 18.96 -3.25 -6.03
CA VAL A 212 17.84 -3.80 -5.25
C VAL A 212 16.88 -4.56 -6.14
N HIS A 213 16.39 -5.69 -5.63
CA HIS A 213 15.40 -6.54 -6.25
C HIS A 213 14.28 -6.82 -5.25
N PHE A 214 13.07 -6.98 -5.74
CA PHE A 214 11.89 -7.23 -4.92
C PHE A 214 11.22 -8.52 -5.39
N VAL A 215 10.93 -9.42 -4.46
CA VAL A 215 10.24 -10.70 -4.71
C VAL A 215 9.08 -10.81 -3.73
N SER A 216 7.87 -10.87 -4.26
CA SER A 216 6.64 -10.88 -3.47
C SER A 216 5.67 -11.98 -3.83
N ASN A 217 5.33 -12.07 -5.11
CA ASN A 217 4.43 -13.11 -5.62
C ASN A 217 4.92 -14.54 -5.31
N ILE A 218 3.99 -15.46 -5.03
CA ILE A 218 4.23 -16.90 -4.84
C ILE A 218 4.30 -17.66 -6.16
N ASP A 219 3.88 -17.04 -7.27
CA ASP A 219 4.25 -17.51 -8.60
C ASP A 219 5.78 -17.61 -8.69
N GLY A 220 6.28 -18.83 -8.80
CA GLY A 220 7.71 -19.14 -8.81
C GLY A 220 8.50 -18.43 -9.91
N THR A 221 7.83 -17.92 -10.94
CA THR A 221 8.42 -17.06 -11.97
C THR A 221 9.13 -15.86 -11.36
N HIS A 222 8.53 -15.23 -10.33
CA HIS A 222 9.04 -13.99 -9.75
C HIS A 222 10.42 -14.19 -9.11
N LEU A 223 10.54 -15.20 -8.25
CA LEU A 223 11.82 -15.54 -7.64
C LEU A 223 12.82 -16.08 -8.68
N ALA A 224 12.38 -16.97 -9.57
CA ALA A 224 13.27 -17.61 -10.55
C ALA A 224 13.93 -16.60 -11.50
N GLU A 225 13.18 -15.61 -12.01
CA GLU A 225 13.74 -14.58 -12.91
C GLU A 225 14.74 -13.65 -12.21
N VAL A 226 14.55 -13.39 -10.92
CA VAL A 226 15.51 -12.65 -10.11
C VAL A 226 16.76 -13.49 -9.91
N LEU A 227 16.65 -14.72 -9.41
CA LEU A 227 17.80 -15.59 -9.11
C LEU A 227 18.69 -15.88 -10.32
N LYS A 228 18.13 -15.97 -11.54
CA LYS A 228 18.90 -16.16 -12.80
C LYS A 228 19.98 -15.09 -13.03
N ARG A 229 19.83 -13.90 -12.44
CA ARG A 229 20.70 -12.74 -12.67
C ARG A 229 21.71 -12.53 -11.54
N LEU A 230 21.62 -13.29 -10.46
CA LEU A 230 22.37 -13.05 -9.24
C LEU A 230 23.57 -14.00 -9.10
N ASN A 231 24.60 -13.52 -8.40
CA ASN A 231 25.70 -14.33 -7.94
C ASN A 231 25.50 -14.68 -6.45
N PRO A 232 25.44 -15.97 -6.06
CA PRO A 232 25.33 -16.38 -4.66
C PRO A 232 26.42 -15.79 -3.75
N GLU A 233 27.60 -15.49 -4.29
CA GLU A 233 28.73 -14.93 -3.53
C GLU A 233 28.52 -13.46 -3.11
N THR A 234 27.63 -12.73 -3.78
CA THR A 234 27.47 -11.26 -3.60
C THR A 234 26.01 -10.83 -3.42
N ALA A 235 25.08 -11.77 -3.25
CA ALA A 235 23.65 -11.51 -3.06
C ALA A 235 23.27 -11.53 -1.57
N LEU A 236 22.62 -10.48 -1.07
CA LEU A 236 22.08 -10.38 0.29
C LEU A 236 20.55 -10.42 0.26
N PHE A 237 19.95 -11.36 0.97
CA PHE A 237 18.50 -11.54 1.06
C PHE A 237 17.95 -10.93 2.36
N ILE A 238 16.91 -10.13 2.23
CA ILE A 238 16.16 -9.54 3.34
C ILE A 238 14.81 -10.25 3.40
N ILE A 239 14.54 -10.99 4.47
CA ILE A 239 13.28 -11.70 4.67
C ILE A 239 12.34 -10.83 5.52
N ALA A 240 11.38 -10.19 4.86
CA ALA A 240 10.50 -9.19 5.44
C ALA A 240 9.13 -9.80 5.80
N SER A 241 8.97 -10.24 7.05
CA SER A 241 7.73 -10.86 7.53
C SER A 241 7.59 -10.74 9.05
N LYS A 242 6.60 -9.97 9.51
CA LYS A 242 6.34 -9.71 10.95
C LYS A 242 6.30 -10.98 11.80
N THR A 243 5.55 -11.97 11.36
CA THR A 243 5.34 -13.25 12.07
C THR A 243 6.39 -14.30 11.73
N PHE A 244 7.18 -14.05 10.69
CA PHE A 244 8.04 -15.05 10.01
C PHE A 244 7.29 -16.34 9.62
N THR A 245 6.01 -16.23 9.25
CA THR A 245 5.17 -17.38 8.87
C THR A 245 4.34 -17.17 7.60
N THR A 246 4.37 -15.98 7.01
CA THR A 246 3.60 -15.69 5.79
C THR A 246 3.98 -16.69 4.70
N GLN A 247 2.98 -17.45 4.22
CA GLN A 247 3.20 -18.62 3.37
C GLN A 247 4.03 -18.26 2.13
N GLU A 248 3.65 -17.20 1.43
CA GLU A 248 4.30 -16.74 0.22
C GLU A 248 5.76 -16.34 0.48
N THR A 249 5.97 -15.50 1.50
CA THR A 249 7.30 -15.00 1.88
C THR A 249 8.23 -16.11 2.33
N ILE A 250 7.78 -17.02 3.19
CA ILE A 250 8.63 -18.10 3.72
C ILE A 250 8.92 -19.17 2.66
N THR A 251 7.98 -19.43 1.75
CA THR A 251 8.22 -20.34 0.61
C THR A 251 9.27 -19.77 -0.34
N ASN A 252 9.18 -18.48 -0.67
CA ASN A 252 10.21 -17.79 -1.46
C ASN A 252 11.56 -17.75 -0.73
N ALA A 253 11.57 -17.42 0.56
CA ALA A 253 12.78 -17.38 1.38
C ALA A 253 13.47 -18.76 1.43
N THR A 254 12.70 -19.83 1.63
CA THR A 254 13.20 -21.20 1.66
C THR A 254 13.80 -21.58 0.31
N SER A 255 13.12 -21.24 -0.79
CA SER A 255 13.60 -21.51 -2.15
C SER A 255 14.91 -20.73 -2.45
N ALA A 256 15.00 -19.47 -2.03
CA ALA A 256 16.23 -18.67 -2.15
C ALA A 256 17.38 -19.24 -1.31
N LYS A 257 17.08 -19.70 -0.08
CA LYS A 257 18.06 -20.39 0.78
C LYS A 257 18.56 -21.70 0.16
N THR A 258 17.67 -22.50 -0.44
CA THR A 258 18.06 -23.72 -1.16
C THR A 258 19.00 -23.39 -2.32
N TRP A 259 18.62 -22.44 -3.18
CA TRP A 259 19.46 -21.96 -4.28
C TRP A 259 20.83 -21.48 -3.80
N PHE A 260 20.88 -20.72 -2.71
CA PHE A 260 22.13 -20.23 -2.13
C PHE A 260 23.01 -21.39 -1.63
N LEU A 261 22.43 -22.36 -0.93
CA LEU A 261 23.16 -23.50 -0.36
C LEU A 261 23.65 -24.51 -1.41
N GLU A 262 23.02 -24.58 -2.59
CA GLU A 262 23.55 -25.36 -3.73
C GLU A 262 24.94 -24.87 -4.15
N ALA A 263 25.19 -23.56 -4.05
CA ALA A 263 26.47 -22.94 -4.35
C ALA A 263 27.42 -22.88 -3.14
N ALA A 264 26.94 -22.39 -1.99
CA ALA A 264 27.77 -22.17 -0.80
C ALA A 264 28.16 -23.48 -0.10
N LYS A 265 27.31 -24.51 -0.16
CA LYS A 265 27.51 -25.85 0.43
C LYS A 265 27.81 -25.87 1.94
N ASP A 266 27.59 -24.76 2.63
CA ASP A 266 27.78 -24.62 4.07
C ASP A 266 26.58 -23.87 4.69
N PRO A 267 25.79 -24.52 5.56
CA PRO A 267 24.69 -23.88 6.28
C PRO A 267 25.10 -22.65 7.09
N SER A 268 26.34 -22.57 7.58
CA SER A 268 26.82 -21.43 8.37
C SER A 268 26.91 -20.14 7.55
N ALA A 269 27.08 -20.27 6.22
CA ALA A 269 27.17 -19.14 5.30
C ALA A 269 25.85 -18.35 5.19
N VAL A 270 24.71 -18.93 5.61
CA VAL A 270 23.39 -18.26 5.60
C VAL A 270 23.42 -16.97 6.40
N ALA A 271 24.11 -16.96 7.55
CA ALA A 271 24.21 -15.78 8.41
C ALA A 271 24.84 -14.56 7.72
N LYS A 272 25.64 -14.76 6.65
CA LYS A 272 26.28 -13.68 5.88
C LYS A 272 25.42 -13.17 4.72
N HIS A 273 24.39 -13.92 4.34
CA HIS A 273 23.59 -13.67 3.13
C HIS A 273 22.09 -13.51 3.40
N PHE A 274 21.63 -13.72 4.63
CA PHE A 274 20.23 -13.59 5.00
C PHE A 274 20.10 -12.76 6.27
N VAL A 275 19.22 -11.77 6.21
CA VAL A 275 18.79 -10.95 7.37
C VAL A 275 17.26 -10.97 7.47
N ALA A 276 16.72 -10.68 8.65
CA ALA A 276 15.28 -10.75 8.89
C ALA A 276 14.71 -9.43 9.39
N LEU A 277 13.55 -9.05 8.87
CA LEU A 277 12.73 -7.96 9.41
C LEU A 277 11.50 -8.60 10.03
N SER A 278 11.53 -8.81 11.35
CA SER A 278 10.61 -9.72 12.03
C SER A 278 10.51 -9.43 13.52
N THR A 279 9.48 -10.00 14.15
CA THR A 279 9.29 -10.01 15.61
C THR A 279 9.49 -11.39 16.23
N ASN A 280 9.75 -12.41 15.40
CA ASN A 280 9.81 -13.81 15.80
C ASN A 280 11.24 -14.37 15.78
N ALA A 281 11.99 -14.12 16.86
CA ALA A 281 13.38 -14.56 16.99
C ALA A 281 13.56 -16.06 16.80
N GLU A 282 12.70 -16.88 17.41
CA GLU A 282 12.77 -18.34 17.33
C GLU A 282 12.75 -18.85 15.89
N LYS A 283 11.80 -18.36 15.06
CA LYS A 283 11.69 -18.78 13.66
C LYS A 283 12.81 -18.23 12.78
N VAL A 284 13.29 -17.03 13.08
CA VAL A 284 14.44 -16.43 12.38
C VAL A 284 15.70 -17.25 12.62
N THR A 285 15.98 -17.60 13.88
CA THR A 285 17.13 -18.44 14.23
C THR A 285 16.97 -19.87 13.68
N ALA A 286 15.78 -20.46 13.73
CA ALA A 286 15.52 -21.76 13.13
C ALA A 286 15.73 -21.78 11.61
N PHE A 287 15.51 -20.64 10.93
CA PHE A 287 15.85 -20.47 9.52
C PHE A 287 17.36 -20.37 9.26
N GLY A 288 18.19 -20.13 10.29
CA GLY A 288 19.65 -20.01 10.18
C GLY A 288 20.15 -18.58 10.02
N ILE A 289 19.30 -17.58 10.28
CA ILE A 289 19.70 -16.17 10.34
C ILE A 289 20.25 -15.89 11.74
N ASP A 290 21.38 -15.16 11.81
CA ASP A 290 21.95 -14.68 13.06
C ASP A 290 20.94 -13.76 13.78
N PRO A 291 20.64 -13.97 15.07
CA PRO A 291 19.78 -13.07 15.84
C PRO A 291 20.19 -11.60 15.78
N ASN A 292 21.49 -11.30 15.66
CA ASN A 292 22.00 -9.93 15.49
C ASN A 292 21.60 -9.32 14.15
N ASN A 293 21.26 -10.14 13.15
CA ASN A 293 20.77 -9.70 11.85
C ASN A 293 19.23 -9.68 11.78
N MET A 294 18.57 -9.68 12.94
CA MET A 294 17.12 -9.48 13.04
C MET A 294 16.81 -8.03 13.41
N PHE A 295 16.04 -7.36 12.57
CA PHE A 295 15.58 -6.00 12.78
C PHE A 295 14.12 -6.04 13.26
N GLY A 296 13.93 -5.76 14.54
CA GLY A 296 12.63 -5.77 15.22
C GLY A 296 11.72 -4.61 14.82
N PHE A 297 10.41 -4.81 14.99
CA PHE A 297 9.39 -3.75 14.97
C PHE A 297 8.17 -4.20 15.80
N TRP A 298 7.13 -3.37 15.89
CA TRP A 298 6.08 -3.56 16.90
C TRP A 298 4.70 -3.91 16.32
N ASP A 299 3.80 -4.35 17.19
CA ASP A 299 2.44 -4.73 16.82
C ASP A 299 1.62 -3.53 16.29
N TRP A 300 1.83 -2.33 16.84
CA TRP A 300 1.25 -1.05 16.44
C TRP A 300 1.76 -0.52 15.09
N VAL A 301 2.74 -1.19 14.48
CA VAL A 301 3.15 -0.96 13.08
C VAL A 301 2.27 -1.81 12.16
N GLY A 302 1.33 -1.16 11.51
CA GLY A 302 0.53 -1.78 10.45
C GLY A 302 1.36 -1.98 9.18
N GLY A 303 1.19 -3.12 8.49
CA GLY A 303 2.02 -3.47 7.33
C GLY A 303 2.01 -2.40 6.22
N ARG A 304 0.84 -1.90 5.83
CA ARG A 304 0.72 -0.83 4.82
C ARG A 304 1.24 0.56 5.27
N TYR A 305 1.74 0.67 6.49
CA TYR A 305 2.38 1.86 7.05
C TYR A 305 3.80 1.54 7.59
N SER A 306 4.41 0.43 7.19
CA SER A 306 5.65 -0.06 7.84
C SER A 306 6.94 0.42 7.20
N LEU A 307 6.94 1.03 6.01
CA LEU A 307 8.18 1.40 5.29
C LEU A 307 9.13 2.31 6.09
N TRP A 308 8.62 3.00 7.11
CA TRP A 308 9.36 3.88 8.01
C TRP A 308 10.15 3.12 9.10
N SER A 309 9.86 1.83 9.29
CA SER A 309 10.48 0.96 10.30
C SER A 309 11.67 0.17 9.73
N ALA A 310 12.08 -0.90 10.42
CA ALA A 310 12.93 -1.96 9.89
C ALA A 310 12.58 -2.40 8.46
N ILE A 311 11.29 -2.42 8.08
CA ILE A 311 10.83 -2.73 6.72
C ILE A 311 11.48 -1.84 5.64
N GLY A 312 11.91 -0.62 6.01
CA GLY A 312 12.66 0.28 5.13
C GLY A 312 14.15 -0.08 4.95
N LEU A 313 14.64 -1.21 5.45
CA LEU A 313 16.07 -1.55 5.37
C LEU A 313 16.60 -1.60 3.93
N SER A 314 15.83 -2.14 2.97
CA SER A 314 16.23 -2.13 1.56
C SER A 314 16.30 -0.72 0.99
N ILE A 315 15.47 0.21 1.46
CA ILE A 315 15.54 1.63 1.12
C ILE A 315 16.87 2.20 1.64
N SER A 316 17.16 2.03 2.94
CA SER A 316 18.40 2.51 3.56
C SER A 316 19.65 1.96 2.87
N LEU A 317 19.65 0.69 2.49
CA LEU A 317 20.73 0.07 1.72
C LEU A 317 20.89 0.71 0.34
N TYR A 318 19.79 1.01 -0.35
CA TYR A 318 19.82 1.50 -1.72
C TYR A 318 20.24 2.97 -1.86
N ILE A 319 19.71 3.85 -1.01
CA ILE A 319 19.95 5.30 -1.09
C ILE A 319 20.88 5.83 0.01
N GLY A 320 21.36 4.95 0.89
CA GLY A 320 22.12 5.32 2.09
C GLY A 320 21.24 5.80 3.24
N TYR A 321 21.71 5.61 4.47
CA TYR A 321 20.94 5.95 5.66
C TYR A 321 20.62 7.45 5.77
N ASP A 322 21.53 8.34 5.37
CA ASP A 322 21.28 9.79 5.45
C ASP A 322 20.09 10.22 4.58
N ASN A 323 19.89 9.59 3.42
CA ASN A 323 18.72 9.85 2.60
C ASN A 323 17.46 9.16 3.15
N PHE A 324 17.60 7.98 3.77
CA PHE A 324 16.49 7.35 4.50
C PHE A 324 16.04 8.23 5.69
N GLU A 325 16.97 8.84 6.41
CA GLU A 325 16.69 9.77 7.50
C GLU A 325 15.93 11.01 7.00
N LYS A 326 16.35 11.61 5.88
CA LYS A 326 15.61 12.69 5.21
C LYS A 326 14.19 12.29 4.81
N LEU A 327 13.99 11.05 4.37
CA LEU A 327 12.66 10.50 4.09
C LEU A 327 11.79 10.47 5.36
N LEU A 328 12.35 10.06 6.50
CA LEU A 328 11.66 10.11 7.80
C LEU A 328 11.37 11.55 8.21
N GLU A 329 12.31 12.48 8.03
CA GLU A 329 12.17 13.91 8.34
C GLU A 329 11.03 14.55 7.56
N GLY A 330 10.91 14.27 6.26
CA GLY A 330 9.83 14.80 5.43
C GLY A 330 8.45 14.32 5.90
N ALA A 331 8.34 13.06 6.29
CA ALA A 331 7.11 12.53 6.85
C ALA A 331 6.83 13.07 8.27
N SER A 332 7.87 13.27 9.09
CA SER A 332 7.77 13.95 10.40
C SER A 332 7.29 15.39 10.28
N PHE A 333 7.75 16.10 9.25
CA PHE A 333 7.32 17.46 8.93
C PHE A 333 5.82 17.50 8.60
N MET A 334 5.33 16.55 7.79
CA MET A 334 3.91 16.46 7.46
C MET A 334 3.05 16.02 8.66
N ASP A 335 3.57 15.16 9.53
CA ASP A 335 2.92 14.83 10.82
C ASP A 335 2.76 16.07 11.71
N GLN A 336 3.78 16.95 11.75
CA GLN A 336 3.71 18.23 12.46
C GLN A 336 2.67 19.16 11.81
N HIS A 337 2.68 19.30 10.49
CA HIS A 337 1.65 20.07 9.77
C HIS A 337 0.23 19.57 10.08
N PHE A 338 0.02 18.25 10.08
CA PHE A 338 -1.28 17.65 10.37
C PHE A 338 -1.76 17.92 11.81
N THR A 339 -0.83 17.97 12.77
CA THR A 339 -1.14 18.17 14.19
C THR A 339 -1.32 19.63 14.58
N THR A 340 -0.61 20.56 13.94
CA THR A 340 -0.59 21.97 14.36
C THR A 340 -1.37 22.90 13.45
N ALA A 341 -1.55 22.58 12.16
CA ALA A 341 -2.28 23.45 11.26
C ALA A 341 -3.81 23.41 11.55
N PRO A 342 -4.49 24.57 11.56
CA PRO A 342 -5.95 24.60 11.69
C PRO A 342 -6.59 23.87 10.49
N LEU A 343 -7.75 23.24 10.70
CA LEU A 343 -8.37 22.32 9.73
C LEU A 343 -8.52 22.93 8.32
N GLU A 344 -8.85 24.21 8.24
CA GLU A 344 -9.01 24.96 6.98
C GLU A 344 -7.70 25.20 6.21
N LYS A 345 -6.54 25.06 6.87
CA LYS A 345 -5.20 25.16 6.27
C LYS A 345 -4.41 23.85 6.39
N ASN A 346 -5.09 22.74 6.62
CA ASN A 346 -4.48 21.44 6.85
C ASN A 346 -4.62 20.55 5.60
N ALA A 347 -3.54 20.40 4.83
CA ALA A 347 -3.56 19.73 3.52
C ALA A 347 -4.20 18.33 3.54
N PRO A 348 -3.82 17.43 4.47
CA PRO A 348 -4.49 16.15 4.56
C PRO A 348 -5.99 16.21 4.83
N VAL A 349 -6.43 17.14 5.67
CA VAL A 349 -7.85 17.35 5.99
C VAL A 349 -8.59 17.87 4.77
N ILE A 350 -8.00 18.84 4.04
CA ILE A 350 -8.55 19.36 2.78
C ILE A 350 -8.79 18.23 1.78
N LEU A 351 -7.76 17.43 1.51
CA LEU A 351 -7.86 16.32 0.57
C LEU A 351 -8.88 15.26 1.03
N ALA A 352 -9.00 15.01 2.34
CA ALA A 352 -9.96 14.05 2.87
C ALA A 352 -11.40 14.55 2.74
N LEU A 353 -11.66 15.82 3.05
CA LEU A 353 -12.98 16.42 2.95
C LEU A 353 -13.47 16.50 1.50
N LEU A 354 -12.57 16.76 0.54
CA LEU A 354 -12.88 16.64 -0.88
C LEU A 354 -13.24 15.19 -1.26
N GLY A 355 -12.52 14.21 -0.70
CA GLY A 355 -12.87 12.79 -0.86
C GLY A 355 -14.27 12.46 -0.34
N VAL A 356 -14.62 12.94 0.86
CA VAL A 356 -15.98 12.80 1.43
C VAL A 356 -17.01 13.44 0.49
N TRP A 357 -16.76 14.66 0.03
CA TRP A 357 -17.64 15.40 -0.88
C TRP A 357 -17.98 14.60 -2.13
N TYR A 358 -16.96 14.07 -2.81
CA TYR A 358 -17.18 13.34 -4.05
C TYR A 358 -17.74 11.94 -3.83
N SER A 359 -17.29 11.22 -2.81
CA SER A 359 -17.72 9.84 -2.57
C SER A 359 -19.15 9.74 -2.01
N ASN A 360 -19.51 10.60 -1.05
CA ASN A 360 -20.78 10.49 -0.33
C ASN A 360 -21.91 11.29 -0.97
N PHE A 361 -21.61 12.39 -1.67
CA PHE A 361 -22.64 13.25 -2.27
C PHE A 361 -22.70 13.10 -3.78
N TYR A 362 -21.56 13.17 -4.49
CA TYR A 362 -21.53 12.93 -5.94
C TYR A 362 -21.48 11.46 -6.36
N GLY A 363 -21.35 10.51 -5.42
CA GLY A 363 -21.31 9.08 -5.70
C GLY A 363 -20.10 8.62 -6.51
N ALA A 364 -18.98 9.35 -6.45
CA ALA A 364 -17.74 8.95 -7.11
C ALA A 364 -17.15 7.70 -6.42
N GLU A 365 -17.14 6.57 -7.12
CA GLU A 365 -16.61 5.30 -6.60
C GLU A 365 -15.08 5.23 -6.60
N THR A 366 -14.42 6.04 -7.43
CA THR A 366 -12.97 5.92 -7.68
C THR A 366 -12.24 7.23 -7.44
N HIS A 367 -10.97 7.15 -7.04
CA HIS A 367 -10.05 8.27 -6.91
C HIS A 367 -8.75 8.00 -7.68
N ALA A 368 -8.40 8.86 -8.63
CA ALA A 368 -7.22 8.65 -9.48
C ALA A 368 -5.99 9.39 -8.95
N LEU A 369 -4.83 8.72 -8.87
CA LEU A 369 -3.53 9.32 -8.56
C LEU A 369 -2.65 9.32 -9.81
N LEU A 370 -2.35 10.51 -10.34
CA LEU A 370 -1.76 10.70 -11.67
C LEU A 370 -0.45 11.48 -11.56
N PRO A 371 0.66 10.86 -11.12
CA PRO A 371 1.95 11.53 -11.02
C PRO A 371 2.55 11.77 -12.41
N TYR A 372 2.87 13.02 -12.73
CA TYR A 372 3.65 13.41 -13.92
C TYR A 372 5.14 13.26 -13.61
N ASP A 373 5.52 12.03 -13.25
CA ASP A 373 6.88 11.63 -12.94
C ASP A 373 7.01 10.11 -13.10
N GLN A 374 8.00 9.67 -13.87
CA GLN A 374 8.20 8.25 -14.18
C GLN A 374 8.78 7.46 -13.00
N TYR A 375 9.54 8.09 -12.10
CA TYR A 375 10.04 7.41 -10.90
C TYR A 375 8.90 7.11 -9.92
N LEU A 376 7.82 7.89 -9.94
CA LEU A 376 6.59 7.65 -9.17
C LEU A 376 5.63 6.60 -9.77
N HIS A 377 6.06 5.75 -10.72
CA HIS A 377 5.18 4.77 -11.36
C HIS A 377 4.50 3.76 -10.43
N ARG A 378 5.09 3.47 -9.27
CA ARG A 378 4.48 2.60 -8.24
C ARG A 378 3.67 3.36 -7.17
N PHE A 379 3.59 4.69 -7.24
CA PHE A 379 2.94 5.51 -6.22
C PHE A 379 1.44 5.21 -6.09
N ALA A 380 0.73 5.11 -7.22
CA ALA A 380 -0.69 4.74 -7.21
C ALA A 380 -0.91 3.33 -6.65
N ALA A 381 -0.09 2.35 -7.06
CA ALA A 381 -0.18 0.97 -6.56
C ALA A 381 0.13 0.84 -5.06
N TYR A 382 1.05 1.65 -4.53
CA TYR A 382 1.28 1.72 -3.08
C TYR A 382 0.02 2.21 -2.33
N PHE A 383 -0.65 3.25 -2.85
CA PHE A 383 -1.87 3.78 -2.23
C PHE A 383 -3.13 2.97 -2.51
N GLN A 384 -3.14 2.04 -3.47
CA GLN A 384 -4.17 1.00 -3.53
C GLN A 384 -4.22 0.23 -2.22
N GLN A 385 -3.07 -0.24 -1.74
CA GLN A 385 -3.01 -0.88 -0.44
C GLN A 385 -3.26 0.13 0.69
N GLY A 386 -2.57 1.28 0.65
CA GLY A 386 -2.64 2.31 1.69
C GLY A 386 -4.05 2.79 1.98
N ASP A 387 -4.87 3.04 0.95
CA ASP A 387 -6.25 3.53 1.06
C ASP A 387 -7.27 2.39 1.12
N MET A 388 -7.31 1.50 0.13
CA MET A 388 -8.40 0.54 -0.03
C MET A 388 -8.40 -0.51 1.10
N GLU A 389 -7.23 -0.99 1.53
CA GLU A 389 -7.15 -1.92 2.66
C GLU A 389 -7.47 -1.22 4.00
N SER A 390 -7.24 0.10 4.08
CA SER A 390 -7.57 0.91 5.24
C SER A 390 -9.07 1.17 5.36
N ASN A 391 -9.68 1.63 4.28
CA ASN A 391 -10.98 2.29 4.26
C ASN A 391 -12.07 1.52 3.53
N GLY A 392 -11.74 0.45 2.81
CA GLY A 392 -12.67 -0.52 2.22
C GLY A 392 -13.36 -1.35 3.31
N LYS A 393 -14.19 -0.69 4.11
CA LYS A 393 -14.82 -1.20 5.33
C LYS A 393 -16.30 -0.92 5.28
N TYR A 394 -17.10 -1.79 5.90
CA TYR A 394 -18.56 -1.65 5.93
C TYR A 394 -19.16 -1.66 7.34
N VAL A 395 -18.36 -1.86 8.40
CA VAL A 395 -18.81 -1.88 9.80
C VAL A 395 -18.15 -0.76 10.58
N THR A 396 -18.96 0.02 11.30
CA THR A 396 -18.51 1.17 12.11
C THR A 396 -17.93 0.74 13.47
N ARG A 397 -17.40 1.70 14.22
CA ARG A 397 -16.94 1.49 15.62
C ARG A 397 -18.02 1.02 16.58
N SER A 398 -19.29 1.29 16.28
CA SER A 398 -20.43 0.83 17.07
C SER A 398 -20.80 -0.64 16.79
N GLY A 399 -20.22 -1.25 15.76
CA GLY A 399 -20.63 -2.55 15.23
C GLY A 399 -21.77 -2.47 14.21
N ALA A 400 -22.40 -1.31 14.01
CA ALA A 400 -23.41 -1.13 12.97
C ALA A 400 -22.80 -1.12 11.56
N GLN A 401 -23.52 -1.69 10.60
CA GLN A 401 -23.19 -1.59 9.17
C GLN A 401 -23.44 -0.17 8.64
N VAL A 402 -22.58 0.28 7.73
CA VAL A 402 -22.73 1.58 7.05
C VAL A 402 -23.81 1.52 5.96
N ASP A 403 -24.54 2.62 5.82
CA ASP A 403 -25.52 2.90 4.76
C ASP A 403 -25.03 4.01 3.81
N TYR A 404 -23.72 4.26 3.80
CA TYR A 404 -23.03 5.30 3.03
C TYR A 404 -21.70 4.78 2.46
N SER A 405 -21.12 5.52 1.51
CA SER A 405 -19.86 5.16 0.85
C SER A 405 -18.64 5.33 1.76
N THR A 406 -17.65 4.44 1.63
CA THR A 406 -16.43 4.45 2.46
C THR A 406 -15.18 4.68 1.61
N GLY A 407 -14.17 3.80 1.68
CA GLY A 407 -12.94 3.94 0.89
C GLY A 407 -13.23 3.85 -0.62
N PRO A 408 -12.67 4.75 -1.45
CA PRO A 408 -12.82 4.67 -2.90
C PRO A 408 -11.92 3.57 -3.48
N ILE A 409 -12.17 3.20 -4.74
CA ILE A 409 -11.21 2.44 -5.54
C ILE A 409 -10.11 3.39 -6.00
N VAL A 410 -8.88 3.16 -5.53
CA VAL A 410 -7.71 3.95 -5.94
C VAL A 410 -7.05 3.32 -7.16
N TRP A 411 -6.67 4.14 -8.13
CA TRP A 411 -5.99 3.69 -9.34
C TRP A 411 -5.21 4.84 -10.00
N GLY A 412 -4.42 4.53 -11.02
CA GLY A 412 -3.72 5.54 -11.81
C GLY A 412 -2.41 5.05 -12.40
N GLU A 413 -1.89 5.80 -13.36
CA GLU A 413 -0.61 5.59 -14.04
C GLU A 413 0.07 6.95 -14.25
N PRO A 414 1.40 6.99 -14.42
CA PRO A 414 2.10 8.23 -14.66
C PRO A 414 1.61 9.01 -15.89
N GLY A 415 1.63 10.33 -15.78
CA GLY A 415 1.56 11.22 -16.93
C GLY A 415 2.89 11.23 -17.69
N THR A 416 2.89 11.31 -19.02
CA THR A 416 1.75 11.49 -19.93
C THR A 416 1.10 10.18 -20.39
N ASN A 417 1.63 9.01 -20.00
CA ASN A 417 1.17 7.69 -20.46
C ASN A 417 -0.34 7.51 -20.24
N GLY A 418 -0.86 7.90 -19.07
CA GLY A 418 -2.30 7.85 -18.78
C GLY A 418 -3.16 8.64 -19.78
N GLN A 419 -2.65 9.76 -20.31
CA GLN A 419 -3.35 10.57 -21.32
C GLN A 419 -3.67 9.77 -22.58
N HIS A 420 -2.76 8.85 -22.95
CA HIS A 420 -2.86 8.01 -24.13
C HIS A 420 -3.46 6.62 -23.86
N ALA A 421 -3.97 6.39 -22.65
CA ALA A 421 -4.56 5.11 -22.25
C ALA A 421 -6.03 5.27 -21.84
N PHE A 422 -6.31 6.04 -20.77
CA PHE A 422 -7.64 6.06 -20.15
C PHE A 422 -8.22 7.46 -19.95
N TYR A 423 -7.49 8.54 -20.27
CA TYR A 423 -8.03 9.90 -20.13
C TYR A 423 -9.21 10.16 -21.07
N GLN A 424 -9.37 9.40 -22.15
CA GLN A 424 -10.59 9.39 -22.97
C GLN A 424 -11.84 9.16 -22.11
N LEU A 425 -11.80 8.15 -21.22
CA LEU A 425 -12.90 7.86 -20.31
C LEU A 425 -13.06 8.97 -19.27
N ILE A 426 -11.96 9.51 -18.75
CA ILE A 426 -12.02 10.63 -17.79
C ILE A 426 -12.72 11.83 -18.44
N HIS A 427 -12.36 12.20 -19.68
CA HIS A 427 -12.84 13.39 -20.38
C HIS A 427 -14.24 13.26 -21.00
N GLN A 428 -14.61 12.10 -21.53
CA GLN A 428 -15.86 11.94 -22.29
C GLN A 428 -16.72 10.76 -21.82
N GLY A 429 -16.24 9.97 -20.86
CA GLY A 429 -17.03 8.92 -20.23
C GLY A 429 -18.13 9.46 -19.31
N THR A 430 -18.89 8.55 -18.74
CA THR A 430 -20.06 8.80 -17.89
C THR A 430 -19.77 8.76 -16.39
N ARG A 431 -18.52 8.50 -16.00
CA ARG A 431 -18.10 8.43 -14.60
C ARG A 431 -17.50 9.75 -14.14
N LEU A 432 -17.83 10.16 -12.92
CA LEU A 432 -17.12 11.24 -12.23
C LEU A 432 -15.91 10.65 -11.51
N ILE A 433 -14.72 11.16 -11.84
CA ILE A 433 -13.45 10.65 -11.32
C ILE A 433 -12.66 11.86 -10.79
N PRO A 434 -12.65 12.10 -9.47
CA PRO A 434 -11.71 13.03 -8.86
C PRO A 434 -10.26 12.54 -9.07
N CYS A 435 -9.38 13.45 -9.48
CA CYS A 435 -7.99 13.13 -9.79
C CYS A 435 -7.02 14.02 -9.01
N ASP A 436 -6.00 13.41 -8.39
CA ASP A 436 -4.84 14.12 -7.85
C ASP A 436 -3.70 14.05 -8.88
N PHE A 437 -3.41 15.18 -9.52
CA PHE A 437 -2.26 15.35 -10.40
C PHE A 437 -1.05 15.77 -9.56
N ILE A 438 0.10 15.11 -9.72
CA ILE A 438 1.30 15.40 -8.94
C ILE A 438 2.48 15.68 -9.87
N ALA A 439 3.23 16.78 -9.70
CA ALA A 439 4.41 17.05 -10.52
C ALA A 439 5.53 17.75 -9.74
N PRO A 440 6.81 17.38 -9.94
CA PRO A 440 7.93 18.22 -9.54
C PRO A 440 8.14 19.35 -10.53
N ALA A 441 8.47 20.55 -10.05
CA ALA A 441 8.84 21.70 -10.88
C ALA A 441 10.26 21.57 -11.48
N GLN A 442 11.10 20.74 -10.87
CA GLN A 442 12.45 20.43 -11.31
C GLN A 442 12.61 18.93 -11.52
N THR A 443 13.05 18.54 -12.71
CA THR A 443 13.40 17.15 -13.04
C THR A 443 14.78 16.78 -12.50
N HIS A 444 14.97 15.48 -12.23
CA HIS A 444 16.30 14.90 -12.02
C HIS A 444 17.10 14.74 -13.31
N ASN A 445 16.41 14.67 -14.46
CA ASN A 445 17.00 14.41 -15.77
C ASN A 445 16.68 15.57 -16.73
N PRO A 446 17.42 16.69 -16.69
CA PRO A 446 17.19 17.87 -17.55
C PRO A 446 17.72 17.67 -18.98
N ILE A 447 17.44 16.52 -19.59
CA ILE A 447 17.86 16.18 -20.95
C ILE A 447 17.29 17.16 -21.98
N SER A 448 18.02 17.34 -23.08
CA SER A 448 17.66 18.29 -24.15
C SER A 448 17.39 19.69 -23.60
N ASN A 449 18.24 20.15 -22.67
CA ASN A 449 18.13 21.45 -21.98
C ASN A 449 16.74 21.67 -21.34
N GLY A 450 16.15 20.62 -20.78
CA GLY A 450 14.87 20.68 -20.08
C GLY A 450 13.62 20.66 -20.97
N VAL A 451 13.76 20.50 -22.30
CA VAL A 451 12.62 20.45 -23.24
C VAL A 451 11.60 19.39 -22.83
N HIS A 452 12.05 18.20 -22.45
CA HIS A 452 11.16 17.12 -22.01
C HIS A 452 10.33 17.54 -20.79
N HIS A 453 10.97 18.17 -19.79
CA HIS A 453 10.27 18.58 -18.57
C HIS A 453 9.32 19.75 -18.81
N LYS A 454 9.68 20.68 -19.71
CA LYS A 454 8.77 21.74 -20.16
C LYS A 454 7.50 21.17 -20.79
N ILE A 455 7.63 20.19 -21.69
CA ILE A 455 6.48 19.52 -22.34
C ILE A 455 5.66 18.72 -21.32
N LEU A 456 6.31 18.05 -20.37
CA LEU A 456 5.65 17.31 -19.29
C LEU A 456 4.79 18.24 -18.42
N LEU A 457 5.35 19.37 -17.99
CA LEU A 457 4.63 20.36 -17.17
C LEU A 457 3.52 21.08 -17.97
N ALA A 458 3.74 21.38 -19.25
CA ALA A 458 2.69 21.90 -20.11
C ALA A 458 1.50 20.93 -20.19
N ASN A 459 1.77 19.63 -20.30
CA ASN A 459 0.76 18.58 -20.29
C ASN A 459 0.04 18.43 -18.93
N PHE A 460 0.79 18.49 -17.82
CA PHE A 460 0.22 18.49 -16.47
C PHE A 460 -0.79 19.63 -16.28
N LEU A 461 -0.40 20.85 -16.67
CA LEU A 461 -1.26 22.04 -16.58
C LEU A 461 -2.47 21.93 -17.51
N ALA A 462 -2.23 21.63 -18.80
CA ALA A 462 -3.26 21.59 -19.82
C ALA A 462 -4.34 20.54 -19.54
N GLN A 463 -4.00 19.38 -18.96
CA GLN A 463 -5.01 18.36 -18.66
C GLN A 463 -5.99 18.80 -17.57
N THR A 464 -5.50 19.38 -16.47
CA THR A 464 -6.37 19.88 -15.40
C THR A 464 -7.24 21.05 -15.86
N GLU A 465 -6.69 21.91 -16.72
CA GLU A 465 -7.44 22.98 -17.37
C GLU A 465 -8.52 22.45 -18.32
N ALA A 466 -8.20 21.47 -19.16
CA ALA A 466 -9.16 20.86 -20.09
C ALA A 466 -10.29 20.13 -19.34
N LEU A 467 -9.98 19.43 -18.24
CA LEU A 467 -10.96 18.78 -17.38
C LEU A 467 -11.91 19.79 -16.74
N MET A 468 -11.41 20.96 -16.34
CA MET A 468 -12.21 22.06 -15.82
C MET A 468 -13.08 22.71 -16.91
N LYS A 469 -12.48 23.18 -18.00
CA LYS A 469 -13.14 24.00 -19.02
C LYS A 469 -14.06 23.20 -19.94
N GLY A 470 -13.59 22.05 -20.41
CA GLY A 470 -14.21 21.37 -21.54
C GLY A 470 -14.02 22.14 -22.85
N LYS A 471 -14.92 21.87 -23.81
CA LYS A 471 -14.98 22.49 -25.13
C LYS A 471 -16.44 22.49 -25.58
N THR A 472 -16.98 23.68 -25.83
CA THR A 472 -18.37 23.90 -26.21
C THR A 472 -18.65 23.43 -27.64
N ALA A 473 -19.93 23.32 -27.99
CA ALA A 473 -20.34 23.00 -29.36
C ALA A 473 -19.88 24.07 -30.35
N ASP A 474 -19.97 25.36 -29.99
CA ASP A 474 -19.58 26.44 -30.89
C ASP A 474 -18.06 26.45 -31.16
N GLU A 475 -17.25 26.24 -30.12
CA GLU A 475 -15.79 26.11 -30.27
C GLU A 475 -15.43 24.89 -31.14
N ALA A 476 -16.02 23.73 -30.87
CA ALA A 476 -15.78 22.52 -31.64
C ALA A 476 -16.24 22.65 -33.10
N LYS A 477 -17.39 23.31 -33.35
CA LYS A 477 -17.91 23.56 -34.69
C LYS A 477 -16.97 24.47 -35.48
N ALA A 478 -16.53 25.57 -34.87
CA ALA A 478 -15.58 26.50 -35.50
C ALA A 478 -14.25 25.81 -35.86
N GLU A 479 -13.74 24.91 -35.00
CA GLU A 479 -12.54 24.11 -35.31
C GLU A 479 -12.77 23.15 -36.50
N LEU A 480 -13.91 22.47 -36.54
CA LEU A 480 -14.24 21.53 -37.62
C LEU A 480 -14.42 22.26 -38.96
N GLU A 481 -15.13 23.39 -38.98
CA GLU A 481 -15.30 24.21 -40.18
C GLU A 481 -13.96 24.77 -40.68
N LYS A 482 -13.10 25.25 -39.77
CA LYS A 482 -11.75 25.74 -40.11
C LYS A 482 -10.85 24.64 -40.70
N SER A 483 -11.10 23.37 -40.38
CA SER A 483 -10.36 22.24 -40.98
C SER A 483 -10.78 21.92 -42.42
N GLY A 484 -11.76 22.64 -42.99
CA GLY A 484 -12.28 22.41 -44.34
C GLY A 484 -13.31 21.29 -44.43
N MET A 485 -13.88 20.86 -43.30
CA MET A 485 -14.86 19.78 -43.25
C MET A 485 -16.22 20.24 -43.81
N ALA A 486 -16.85 19.40 -44.65
CA ALA A 486 -18.18 19.68 -45.21
C ALA A 486 -19.25 19.76 -44.12
N ALA A 487 -20.28 20.60 -44.31
CA ALA A 487 -21.28 20.91 -43.28
C ALA A 487 -22.05 19.68 -42.76
N ASP A 488 -22.33 18.70 -43.63
CA ASP A 488 -22.99 17.45 -43.26
C ASP A 488 -22.09 16.56 -42.38
N ALA A 489 -20.78 16.53 -42.67
CA ALA A 489 -19.79 15.86 -41.85
C ALA A 489 -19.57 16.57 -40.50
N VAL A 490 -19.56 17.91 -40.48
CA VAL A 490 -19.50 18.72 -39.25
C VAL A 490 -20.68 18.36 -38.35
N ALA A 491 -21.91 18.35 -38.87
CA ALA A 491 -23.11 18.04 -38.10
C ALA A 491 -23.04 16.65 -37.43
N LYS A 492 -22.50 15.65 -38.13
CA LYS A 492 -22.32 14.27 -37.61
C LYS A 492 -21.23 14.19 -36.54
N ILE A 493 -20.11 14.88 -36.73
CA ILE A 493 -18.92 14.75 -35.87
C ILE A 493 -19.00 15.65 -34.63
N LEU A 494 -19.68 16.79 -34.73
CA LEU A 494 -19.74 17.81 -33.69
C LEU A 494 -20.08 17.24 -32.29
N PRO A 495 -21.11 16.40 -32.09
CA PRO A 495 -21.43 15.87 -30.76
C PRO A 495 -20.29 15.07 -30.11
N HIS A 496 -19.41 14.47 -30.93
CA HIS A 496 -18.26 13.69 -30.47
C HIS A 496 -17.04 14.56 -30.13
N LYS A 497 -17.01 15.82 -30.58
CA LYS A 497 -15.93 16.78 -30.33
C LYS A 497 -16.23 17.75 -29.18
N VAL A 498 -17.42 17.66 -28.60
CA VAL A 498 -17.80 18.40 -27.38
C VAL A 498 -17.19 17.73 -26.14
N PHE A 499 -16.65 18.54 -25.25
CA PHE A 499 -16.14 18.12 -23.94
C PHE A 499 -16.92 18.85 -22.86
N LYS A 500 -17.65 18.12 -22.01
CA LYS A 500 -18.54 18.73 -21.00
C LYS A 500 -17.80 19.53 -19.91
N GLY A 501 -16.48 19.36 -19.77
CA GLY A 501 -15.70 20.01 -18.70
C GLY A 501 -16.21 19.65 -17.30
N ASN A 502 -16.09 20.60 -16.37
CA ASN A 502 -16.54 20.53 -14.98
C ASN A 502 -16.07 19.27 -14.22
N ARG A 503 -14.89 18.72 -14.56
CA ARG A 503 -14.32 17.53 -13.91
C ARG A 503 -13.26 17.94 -12.88
N PRO A 504 -13.41 17.52 -11.61
CA PRO A 504 -12.60 18.05 -10.53
C PRO A 504 -11.20 17.44 -10.46
N THR A 505 -10.22 18.29 -10.18
CA THR A 505 -8.82 17.86 -10.00
C THR A 505 -8.15 18.62 -8.87
N ASN A 506 -7.27 17.96 -8.12
CA ASN A 506 -6.24 18.62 -7.33
C ASN A 506 -4.93 18.65 -8.13
N SER A 507 -4.18 19.73 -8.00
CA SER A 507 -2.81 19.85 -8.53
C SER A 507 -1.83 20.01 -7.37
N ILE A 508 -1.01 18.99 -7.15
CA ILE A 508 0.03 18.96 -6.13
C ILE A 508 1.38 19.19 -6.82
N VAL A 509 2.01 20.33 -6.54
CA VAL A 509 3.30 20.69 -7.13
C VAL A 509 4.34 20.79 -6.04
N VAL A 510 5.48 20.15 -6.26
CA VAL A 510 6.64 20.23 -5.37
C VAL A 510 7.83 20.77 -6.14
N LYS A 511 8.84 21.32 -5.46
CA LYS A 511 10.04 21.79 -6.16
C LYS A 511 10.76 20.66 -6.90
N LYS A 512 11.02 19.55 -6.21
CA LYS A 512 11.73 18.37 -6.73
C LYS A 512 11.37 17.16 -5.87
N VAL A 513 11.31 15.95 -6.45
CA VAL A 513 11.12 14.72 -5.68
C VAL A 513 12.44 14.34 -5.00
N THR A 514 12.64 14.81 -3.78
CA THR A 514 13.76 14.44 -2.90
C THR A 514 13.30 13.40 -1.88
N PRO A 515 14.21 12.75 -1.11
CA PRO A 515 13.79 11.86 -0.03
C PRO A 515 12.84 12.56 0.95
N PHE A 516 13.15 13.79 1.36
CA PHE A 516 12.28 14.61 2.22
C PHE A 516 10.91 14.86 1.57
N THR A 517 10.89 15.39 0.35
CA THR A 517 9.62 15.71 -0.34
C THR A 517 8.77 14.45 -0.53
N LEU A 518 9.37 13.32 -0.88
CA LEU A 518 8.65 12.05 -1.02
C LEU A 518 8.07 11.60 0.33
N GLY A 519 8.81 11.72 1.42
CA GLY A 519 8.33 11.42 2.76
C GLY A 519 7.10 12.25 3.14
N ALA A 520 7.16 13.55 2.87
CA ALA A 520 6.05 14.47 3.09
C ALA A 520 4.82 14.14 2.21
N LEU A 521 5.03 13.79 0.94
CA LEU A 521 3.94 13.42 0.01
C LEU A 521 3.26 12.10 0.41
N ILE A 522 4.05 11.08 0.75
CA ILE A 522 3.51 9.80 1.20
C ILE A 522 2.70 10.01 2.47
N ASP A 523 3.21 10.79 3.43
CA ASP A 523 2.45 11.02 4.65
C ASP A 523 1.19 11.86 4.40
N ASN A 524 1.26 12.91 3.59
CA ASN A 524 0.09 13.73 3.25
C ASN A 524 -1.07 12.87 2.70
N ALA A 525 -0.76 11.99 1.74
CA ALA A 525 -1.72 11.05 1.18
C ALA A 525 -2.14 9.96 2.21
N SER A 526 -1.25 9.52 3.09
CA SER A 526 -1.58 8.54 4.14
C SER A 526 -2.45 9.12 5.25
N VAL A 527 -2.29 10.41 5.60
CA VAL A 527 -3.12 11.12 6.58
C VAL A 527 -4.51 11.34 6.04
N LYS A 528 -4.65 11.72 4.75
CA LYS A 528 -5.94 11.82 4.05
C LYS A 528 -6.79 10.56 4.27
N VAL A 529 -6.19 9.39 4.08
CA VAL A 529 -6.83 8.08 4.33
C VAL A 529 -7.33 7.95 5.77
N ARG A 530 -6.62 8.49 6.76
CA ARG A 530 -6.98 8.37 8.19
C ARG A 530 -8.15 9.26 8.60
N VAL A 531 -8.30 10.43 8.00
CA VAL A 531 -9.42 11.36 8.27
C VAL A 531 -10.75 10.80 7.73
N HIS A 532 -10.72 10.08 6.61
CA HIS A 532 -11.89 9.49 5.93
C HIS A 532 -12.44 8.19 6.58
N ARG A 533 -12.02 7.84 7.81
CA ARG A 533 -12.26 6.50 8.36
C ARG A 533 -13.56 6.31 9.16
N PRO A 534 -14.43 5.36 8.76
CA PRO A 534 -15.59 4.93 9.55
C PRO A 534 -15.26 3.83 10.59
N ALA A 535 -14.12 3.14 10.48
CA ALA A 535 -13.91 1.81 11.08
C ALA A 535 -12.46 1.49 11.54
N SER A 536 -12.24 0.24 11.99
CA SER A 536 -10.98 -0.33 12.53
C SER A 536 -9.76 -0.28 11.57
N TYR A 537 -8.56 -0.22 12.14
CA TYR A 537 -7.27 -0.30 11.43
C TYR A 537 -6.91 -1.72 10.97
N ALA A 538 -7.61 -2.75 11.43
CA ALA A 538 -7.38 -4.14 11.08
C ALA A 538 -7.86 -4.53 9.66
N SER A 539 -7.38 -5.68 9.17
CA SER A 539 -7.63 -6.21 7.81
C SER A 539 -8.21 -7.64 7.83
N HIS A 540 -9.32 -7.84 8.53
CA HIS A 540 -9.91 -9.18 8.77
C HIS A 540 -10.34 -9.97 7.50
N ALA A 541 -10.56 -9.30 6.37
CA ALA A 541 -10.99 -9.96 5.14
C ALA A 541 -9.95 -10.95 4.58
N MET A 542 -8.66 -10.69 4.84
CA MET A 542 -7.57 -11.57 4.40
C MET A 542 -7.60 -12.92 5.11
N ASP A 543 -8.00 -12.96 6.38
CA ASP A 543 -8.07 -14.20 7.17
C ASP A 543 -9.03 -15.21 6.54
N PHE A 544 -10.18 -14.74 6.04
CA PHE A 544 -11.16 -15.58 5.35
C PHE A 544 -10.58 -16.16 4.04
N SER A 545 -9.93 -15.32 3.24
CA SER A 545 -9.29 -15.76 1.99
C SER A 545 -8.20 -16.81 2.23
N LEU A 546 -7.32 -16.57 3.22
CA LEU A 546 -6.25 -17.50 3.59
C LEU A 546 -6.82 -18.84 4.09
N SER A 547 -7.93 -18.83 4.86
CA SER A 547 -8.60 -20.05 5.29
C SER A 547 -9.16 -20.87 4.12
N CYS A 548 -9.73 -20.20 3.11
CA CYS A 548 -10.23 -20.84 1.89
C CYS A 548 -9.08 -21.42 1.06
N GLN A 549 -7.98 -20.67 0.90
CA GLN A 549 -6.78 -21.11 0.20
C GLN A 549 -6.19 -22.37 0.83
N SER A 550 -5.98 -22.40 2.15
CA SER A 550 -5.46 -23.57 2.87
C SER A 550 -6.32 -24.82 2.65
N CYS A 551 -7.65 -24.65 2.64
CA CYS A 551 -8.59 -25.73 2.33
C CYS A 551 -8.44 -26.25 0.89
N ILE A 552 -8.31 -25.34 -0.08
CA ILE A 552 -8.14 -25.68 -1.51
C ILE A 552 -6.79 -26.36 -1.76
N GLU A 553 -5.71 -25.86 -1.16
CA GLU A 553 -4.36 -26.40 -1.31
C GLU A 553 -4.30 -27.88 -0.87
N THR A 554 -4.93 -28.20 0.26
CA THR A 554 -5.08 -29.59 0.74
C THR A 554 -5.80 -30.46 -0.29
N HIS A 555 -6.78 -29.90 -1.02
CA HIS A 555 -7.48 -30.60 -2.09
C HIS A 555 -6.74 -30.58 -3.43
N MET A 556 -5.63 -29.86 -3.59
CA MET A 556 -4.80 -29.90 -4.79
C MET A 556 -3.71 -30.98 -4.72
N THR A 557 -3.25 -31.33 -3.52
CA THR A 557 -2.14 -32.28 -3.28
C THR A 557 -2.54 -33.75 -3.27
N VAL A 558 -3.83 -34.07 -3.04
CA VAL A 558 -4.31 -35.48 -3.05
C VAL A 558 -4.29 -36.03 -4.48
N SER A 559 -3.29 -36.85 -4.83
CA SER A 559 -3.21 -37.48 -6.14
C SER A 559 -4.43 -38.37 -6.41
N THR A 560 -4.88 -38.40 -7.66
CA THR A 560 -5.83 -39.41 -8.12
C THR A 560 -5.07 -40.70 -8.41
N GLU A 561 -4.96 -41.59 -7.43
CA GLU A 561 -4.95 -43.00 -7.80
C GLU A 561 -6.38 -43.38 -8.26
N PRO A 562 -6.54 -43.94 -9.47
CA PRO A 562 -7.82 -44.46 -9.89
C PRO A 562 -8.09 -45.76 -9.13
N HIS A 563 -9.17 -45.76 -8.34
CA HIS A 563 -9.80 -46.95 -7.74
C HIS A 563 -8.98 -47.76 -6.72
N ARG A 564 -9.16 -47.41 -5.43
CA ARG A 564 -9.17 -48.24 -4.19
C ARG A 564 -8.85 -47.25 -3.06
N THR A 565 -9.69 -46.91 -2.09
CA THR A 565 -10.53 -47.75 -1.24
C THR A 565 -11.48 -46.79 -0.50
N ILE A 566 -12.79 -46.94 -0.67
CA ILE A 566 -13.77 -46.33 0.24
C ILE A 566 -13.76 -47.20 1.49
N ARG A 567 -12.95 -46.84 2.50
CA ARG A 567 -13.21 -47.21 3.91
C ARG A 567 -12.24 -46.51 4.85
N ALA A 568 -12.81 -45.96 5.92
CA ALA A 568 -12.20 -45.32 7.08
C ALA A 568 -11.83 -43.83 6.95
N MET A 569 -12.84 -42.96 6.78
CA MET A 569 -12.79 -41.63 7.39
C MET A 569 -13.38 -41.72 8.81
N ARG A 570 -12.54 -41.60 9.84
CA ARG A 570 -12.96 -41.23 11.20
C ARG A 570 -13.32 -39.74 11.24
N PRO A 571 -14.20 -39.29 12.16
CA PRO A 571 -14.83 -37.99 12.05
C PRO A 571 -13.82 -36.88 12.33
N ILE A 572 -13.43 -36.16 11.27
CA ILE A 572 -12.82 -34.85 11.37
C ILE A 572 -13.93 -33.90 11.86
N ARG A 573 -13.61 -33.09 12.87
CA ARG A 573 -14.50 -32.11 13.53
C ARG A 573 -15.33 -31.29 12.52
N PRO A 574 -16.57 -30.90 12.87
CA PRO A 574 -17.46 -30.19 11.95
C PRO A 574 -17.08 -28.70 11.89
N MET A 575 -16.05 -28.36 11.11
CA MET A 575 -15.80 -26.97 10.70
C MET A 575 -14.98 -26.83 9.41
N HIS A 576 -14.82 -27.90 8.63
CA HIS A 576 -14.33 -27.83 7.25
C HIS A 576 -15.50 -28.04 6.31
N ALA A 577 -16.19 -26.94 6.03
CA ALA A 577 -17.31 -26.88 5.09
C ALA A 577 -16.89 -27.43 3.72
N MET A 578 -17.79 -28.22 3.11
CA MET A 578 -17.67 -28.71 1.74
C MET A 578 -17.28 -27.57 0.79
N LEU A 579 -16.17 -27.73 0.07
CA LEU A 579 -15.84 -26.85 -1.05
C LEU A 579 -17.02 -26.83 -2.03
N PRO A 580 -17.49 -25.65 -2.49
CA PRO A 580 -18.60 -25.57 -3.43
C PRO A 580 -18.33 -26.43 -4.67
N MET A 581 -19.36 -27.10 -5.20
CA MET A 581 -19.22 -27.98 -6.37
C MET A 581 -18.47 -27.33 -7.55
N ARG A 582 -18.60 -26.01 -7.72
CA ARG A 582 -17.88 -25.24 -8.75
C ARG A 582 -16.36 -25.24 -8.52
N ALA A 583 -15.89 -25.05 -7.29
CA ALA A 583 -14.47 -25.10 -6.96
C ALA A 583 -13.90 -26.51 -7.21
N MET A 584 -14.63 -27.55 -6.83
CA MET A 584 -14.23 -28.94 -7.09
C MET A 584 -14.17 -29.27 -8.60
N ARG A 585 -15.10 -28.76 -9.40
CA ARG A 585 -15.06 -28.90 -10.87
C ARG A 585 -13.83 -28.23 -11.47
N LEU A 586 -13.48 -27.04 -10.99
CA LEU A 586 -12.28 -26.33 -11.44
C LEU A 586 -10.99 -27.08 -11.04
N ILE A 587 -10.90 -27.57 -9.79
CA ILE A 587 -9.77 -28.41 -9.34
C ILE A 587 -9.62 -29.64 -10.23
N ARG A 588 -10.74 -30.33 -10.56
CA ARG A 588 -10.72 -31.47 -11.48
C ARG A 588 -10.22 -31.07 -12.88
N ALA A 589 -10.70 -29.96 -13.43
CA ALA A 589 -10.23 -29.48 -14.73
C ALA A 589 -8.72 -29.19 -14.72
N ILE A 590 -8.21 -28.52 -13.67
CA ILE A 590 -6.78 -28.24 -13.52
C ILE A 590 -5.97 -29.54 -13.45
N ARG A 591 -6.44 -30.53 -12.68
CA ARG A 591 -5.76 -31.83 -12.57
C ARG A 591 -5.67 -32.56 -13.91
N VAL A 592 -6.74 -32.55 -14.71
CA VAL A 592 -6.77 -33.16 -16.06
C VAL A 592 -5.76 -32.49 -16.99
N MET A 593 -5.59 -31.17 -16.88
CA MET A 593 -4.65 -30.39 -17.71
C MET A 593 -3.19 -30.43 -17.23
N ARG A 594 -2.88 -31.04 -16.08
CA ARG A 594 -1.51 -31.23 -15.55
C ARG A 594 -0.98 -32.65 -15.84
N PRO A 595 -0.69 -33.09 -17.08
CA PRO A 595 0.05 -34.32 -17.25
C PRO A 595 1.48 -34.11 -16.74
N ILE A 596 1.82 -34.78 -15.64
CA ILE A 596 3.18 -34.90 -15.12
C ILE A 596 3.94 -35.82 -16.10
N ARG A 597 4.67 -35.26 -17.08
CA ARG A 597 5.77 -35.99 -17.69
C ARG A 597 6.91 -36.00 -16.67
N ALA A 598 6.97 -37.08 -15.88
CA ALA A 598 8.16 -37.40 -15.11
C ALA A 598 9.32 -37.62 -16.08
N MET A 599 10.19 -36.62 -16.27
CA MET A 599 11.50 -36.84 -16.87
C MET A 599 12.30 -37.74 -15.94
N ARG A 600 12.28 -39.05 -16.22
CA ARG A 600 13.32 -39.96 -15.73
C ARG A 600 14.64 -39.47 -16.32
N MET A 601 15.49 -38.87 -15.50
CA MET A 601 16.92 -38.77 -15.80
C MET A 601 17.47 -40.19 -15.89
N ILE A 602 17.57 -40.72 -17.11
CA ILE A 602 18.39 -41.90 -17.39
C ILE A 602 19.84 -41.42 -17.33
N ARG A 603 20.53 -41.74 -16.23
CA ARG A 603 22.00 -41.66 -16.19
C ARG A 603 22.55 -42.65 -17.24
N PRO A 604 23.48 -42.26 -18.12
CA PRO A 604 24.19 -43.24 -18.93
C PRO A 604 25.12 -44.03 -18.02
N ILE A 605 24.87 -45.33 -17.89
CA ILE A 605 25.82 -46.29 -17.34
C ILE A 605 26.99 -46.35 -18.34
N ARG A 606 28.16 -45.85 -17.93
CA ARG A 606 29.44 -46.17 -18.58
C ARG A 606 29.68 -47.67 -18.42
N VAL A 607 29.54 -48.43 -19.50
CA VAL A 607 30.13 -49.76 -19.60
C VAL A 607 31.49 -49.61 -20.27
N MET A 608 32.55 -49.74 -19.49
CA MET A 608 33.87 -50.09 -20.02
C MET A 608 33.83 -51.53 -20.49
N ARG A 609 34.25 -51.79 -21.73
CA ARG A 609 34.94 -53.03 -22.09
C ARG A 609 36.08 -52.71 -23.06
N PRO A 610 37.28 -53.29 -22.86
CA PRO A 610 38.40 -53.16 -23.77
C PRO A 610 38.37 -54.29 -24.81
N ILE A 611 38.66 -53.99 -26.08
CA ILE A 611 39.12 -55.01 -27.04
C ILE A 611 40.28 -54.41 -27.85
N ARG A 612 41.40 -55.14 -27.81
CA ARG A 612 42.64 -54.96 -28.58
C ARG A 612 42.51 -55.56 -29.98
N ALA A 613 43.39 -55.09 -30.88
CA ALA A 613 43.82 -55.64 -32.18
C ALA A 613 42.74 -55.63 -33.28
N ILE A 614 43.00 -55.18 -34.52
CA ILE A 614 44.20 -55.23 -35.38
C ILE A 614 44.44 -53.86 -36.01
#